data_AF-A0AAF0F7P9-F1
#
_entry.id   AF-A0AAF0F7P9-F1
#
_cell.length_a   1.000
_cell.length_b   1.000
_cell.length_c   1.000
_cell.angle_alpha   90.00
_cell.angle_beta   90.00
_cell.angle_gamma   90.00
#
_symmetry.space_group_name_H-M   'P 1'
#
loop_
_entity.id
_entity.type
_entity.pdbx_description
1 polymer ?
#
loop_
_entity_poly.entity_id
_entity_poly.type
_entity_poly.pdbx_seq_one_letter_code
_entity_poly.pdbx_strand_id
1 'polypeptide(L)'
;MQASDALPDPQAPAPELAPELGFTAQDLIDQQEQLETQASEALPFRIDKCTHSLGALRQPVYACRTCGGGGVCAACSVVCHGEHELVELFHKRNFRCDCGTPSLYRERVAKGDVTDTGYPPDAVPCALRKGEKNKGWDVPNDNAYSHNFQGHFCVCERGKTYDPETEEETMYQCLVCEEWLHESCTSFDASVLRAGDFDGMICHACLQAPDAGVLRTYAGTAGWMLPTASGPEVWDGVSVQKKGNVCLYGAADAAADAVASASPPHSPPAKKSRKDACRAPASPHPAIVSPLKRHDVFLAPSFRARLCRCSDCAPAWAAYPYVYDEEETYDPPADADDAASATSGSSTYDRAVAALGHLPRPQMLESLRAYQGLRDALYEHLRPFAERHELVSEEAVRAFFREQEAQRQSPTKASR
;
A
#
# COMPACT_ATOMS: atom_id res chain seq x y z
N MET A 1 -58.90 37.67 -0.89
CA MET A 1 -58.93 36.19 -1.03
C MET A 1 -57.63 35.69 -0.45
N GLN A 2 -57.71 34.97 0.68
CA GLN A 2 -56.55 34.41 1.38
C GLN A 2 -55.98 33.24 0.55
N ALA A 3 -54.68 33.26 0.27
CA ALA A 3 -53.92 32.07 -0.05
C ALA A 3 -53.27 31.60 1.26
N SER A 4 -53.54 30.36 1.63
CA SER A 4 -53.04 29.71 2.83
C SER A 4 -51.55 29.37 2.67
N ASP A 5 -50.67 30.04 3.40
CA ASP A 5 -49.30 29.58 3.63
C ASP A 5 -49.33 28.40 4.59
N ALA A 6 -49.44 27.19 4.05
CA ALA A 6 -49.13 25.97 4.78
C ALA A 6 -47.61 25.81 4.81
N LEU A 7 -47.05 25.64 6.00
CA LEU A 7 -45.63 25.29 6.18
C LEU A 7 -45.34 23.97 5.43
N PRO A 8 -44.23 23.88 4.68
CA PRO A 8 -43.88 22.67 3.94
C PRO A 8 -43.59 21.49 4.88
N ASP A 9 -43.90 20.29 4.41
CA ASP A 9 -43.76 19.03 5.16
C ASP A 9 -42.28 18.74 5.48
N PRO A 10 -41.89 18.64 6.76
CA PRO A 10 -40.50 18.38 7.17
C PRO A 10 -39.99 16.97 6.81
N GLN A 11 -40.83 16.09 6.26
CA GLN A 11 -40.41 14.78 5.75
C GLN A 11 -40.25 14.72 4.22
N ALA A 12 -40.45 15.84 3.51
CA ALA A 12 -40.26 15.88 2.07
C ALA A 12 -38.76 15.89 1.69
N PRO A 13 -38.36 15.21 0.60
CA PRO A 13 -37.00 15.26 0.09
C PRO A 13 -36.63 16.68 -0.36
N ALA A 14 -35.36 17.06 -0.18
CA ALA A 14 -34.85 18.37 -0.55
C ALA A 14 -35.05 18.62 -2.07
N PRO A 15 -35.42 19.85 -2.47
CA PRO A 15 -35.61 20.17 -3.88
C PRO A 15 -34.28 20.13 -4.64
N GLU A 16 -34.24 19.44 -5.78
CA GLU A 16 -33.10 19.50 -6.71
C GLU A 16 -33.00 20.93 -7.29
N LEU A 17 -31.89 21.62 -7.01
CA LEU A 17 -31.63 22.98 -7.47
C LEU A 17 -30.45 23.02 -8.44
N ALA A 18 -30.56 23.91 -9.43
CA ALA A 18 -29.49 24.16 -10.40
C ALA A 18 -28.23 24.75 -9.71
N PRO A 19 -27.01 24.39 -10.16
CA PRO A 19 -25.74 24.72 -9.50
C PRO A 19 -25.40 26.22 -9.35
N GLU A 20 -26.21 27.11 -9.93
CA GLU A 20 -26.04 28.57 -9.87
C GLU A 20 -26.80 29.23 -8.70
N LEU A 21 -27.58 28.49 -7.90
CA LEU A 21 -28.51 29.04 -6.89
C LEU A 21 -28.07 28.88 -5.41
N GLY A 22 -26.82 28.49 -5.16
CA GLY A 22 -26.26 28.31 -3.82
C GLY A 22 -26.49 26.90 -3.26
N PHE A 23 -25.86 26.63 -2.12
CA PHE A 23 -25.88 25.32 -1.44
C PHE A 23 -26.67 25.44 -0.13
N THR A 24 -27.37 24.39 0.27
CA THR A 24 -27.91 24.29 1.62
C THR A 24 -26.80 23.93 2.60
N ALA A 25 -27.02 24.20 3.90
CA ALA A 25 -26.08 23.76 4.93
C ALA A 25 -25.92 22.23 4.97
N GLN A 26 -26.96 21.48 4.59
CA GLN A 26 -26.90 20.03 4.48
C GLN A 26 -26.03 19.61 3.29
N ASP A 27 -26.15 20.26 2.14
CA ASP A 27 -25.30 19.97 0.96
C ASP A 27 -23.80 20.15 1.27
N LEU A 28 -23.44 21.13 2.11
CA LEU A 28 -22.06 21.33 2.54
C LEU A 28 -21.56 20.24 3.50
N ILE A 29 -22.42 19.74 4.38
CA ILE A 29 -22.10 18.63 5.29
C ILE A 29 -21.95 17.35 4.48
N ASP A 30 -22.89 17.06 3.59
CA ASP A 30 -22.88 15.88 2.73
C ASP A 30 -21.66 15.90 1.78
N GLN A 31 -21.31 17.06 1.23
CA GLN A 31 -20.11 17.22 0.41
C GLN A 31 -18.82 17.02 1.22
N GLN A 32 -18.77 17.47 2.48
CA GLN A 32 -17.64 17.20 3.36
C GLN A 32 -17.54 15.70 3.69
N GLU A 33 -18.64 15.06 4.05
CA GLU A 33 -18.68 13.62 4.35
C GLU A 33 -18.29 12.77 3.13
N GLN A 34 -18.72 13.18 1.93
CA GLN A 34 -18.33 12.54 0.68
C GLN A 34 -16.82 12.70 0.40
N LEU A 35 -16.27 13.89 0.62
CA LEU A 35 -14.83 14.14 0.46
C LEU A 35 -14.00 13.38 1.50
N GLU A 36 -14.50 13.25 2.74
CA GLU A 36 -13.87 12.47 3.79
C GLU A 36 -13.91 10.97 3.49
N THR A 37 -15.05 10.47 2.98
CA THR A 37 -15.18 9.09 2.52
C THR A 37 -14.18 8.81 1.40
N GLN A 38 -14.14 9.65 0.37
CA GLN A 38 -13.17 9.55 -0.73
C GLN A 38 -11.71 9.61 -0.24
N ALA A 39 -11.41 10.48 0.73
CA ALA A 39 -10.08 10.57 1.33
C ALA A 39 -9.72 9.31 2.13
N SER A 40 -10.68 8.75 2.88
CA SER A 40 -10.49 7.51 3.66
C SER A 40 -10.36 6.28 2.77
N GLU A 41 -11.06 6.24 1.63
CA GLU A 41 -10.92 5.20 0.61
C GLU A 41 -9.56 5.28 -0.07
N ALA A 42 -9.05 6.50 -0.31
CA ALA A 42 -7.74 6.72 -0.90
C ALA A 42 -6.57 6.49 0.09
N LEU A 43 -6.78 6.74 1.39
CA LEU A 43 -5.79 6.61 2.46
C LEU A 43 -6.42 5.91 3.67
N PRO A 44 -6.55 4.57 3.65
CA PRO A 44 -7.26 3.83 4.70
C PRO A 44 -6.45 3.67 6.01
N PHE A 45 -5.25 4.25 6.10
CA PHE A 45 -4.28 3.98 7.16
C PHE A 45 -3.76 5.24 7.84
N ARG A 46 -3.47 5.12 9.14
CA ARG A 46 -2.83 6.17 9.94
C ARG A 46 -1.48 6.58 9.36
N ILE A 47 -1.36 7.86 8.98
CA ILE A 47 -0.13 8.49 8.49
C ILE A 47 0.65 9.26 9.58
N ASP A 48 0.33 9.04 10.86
CA ASP A 48 0.87 9.78 12.00
C ASP A 48 2.25 9.28 12.46
N LYS A 49 2.71 8.11 11.97
CA LYS A 49 3.95 7.46 12.40
C LYS A 49 4.80 6.97 11.24
N CYS A 50 6.07 7.35 11.28
CA CYS A 50 7.08 6.79 10.38
C CYS A 50 7.55 5.41 10.88
N THR A 51 7.70 4.45 9.97
CA THR A 51 8.12 3.07 10.28
C THR A 51 9.61 2.90 10.51
N HIS A 52 10.44 3.95 10.33
CA HIS A 52 11.89 3.86 10.48
C HIS A 52 12.32 3.21 11.81
N SER A 53 11.65 3.55 12.90
CA SER A 53 11.98 3.06 14.25
C SER A 53 11.51 1.62 14.51
N LEU A 54 10.68 1.06 13.64
CA LEU A 54 10.27 -0.35 13.68
C LEU A 54 11.34 -1.29 13.08
N GLY A 55 12.35 -0.74 12.42
CA GLY A 55 13.42 -1.51 11.79
C GLY A 55 13.07 -1.96 10.37
N ALA A 56 13.77 -2.99 9.90
CA ALA A 56 13.53 -3.57 8.58
C ALA A 56 12.32 -4.51 8.64
N LEU A 57 11.37 -4.29 7.74
CA LEU A 57 10.09 -5.02 7.70
C LEU A 57 9.56 -5.04 6.27
N ARG A 58 8.49 -5.82 6.03
CA ARG A 58 7.77 -5.81 4.75
C ARG A 58 6.66 -4.77 4.81
N GLN A 59 6.74 -3.73 3.98
CA GLN A 59 5.77 -2.61 3.97
C GLN A 59 5.63 -2.01 2.57
N PRO A 60 4.56 -1.23 2.32
CA PRO A 60 4.50 -0.32 1.18
C PRO A 60 5.68 0.67 1.20
N VAL A 61 6.37 0.79 0.06
CA VAL A 61 7.51 1.68 -0.13
C VAL A 61 7.29 2.59 -1.33
N TYR A 62 7.63 3.86 -1.17
CA TYR A 62 7.58 4.88 -2.21
C TYR A 62 8.99 5.37 -2.47
N ALA A 63 9.53 5.15 -3.66
CA ALA A 63 10.82 5.68 -4.05
C ALA A 63 10.71 7.18 -4.33
N CYS A 64 11.59 7.98 -3.72
CA CYS A 64 11.58 9.42 -3.89
C CYS A 64 12.64 9.85 -4.91
N ARG A 65 12.20 10.26 -6.10
CA ARG A 65 13.09 10.69 -7.17
C ARG A 65 13.63 12.10 -6.93
N THR A 66 12.82 12.98 -6.35
CA THR A 66 13.24 14.35 -5.97
C THR A 66 14.40 14.35 -4.97
N CYS A 67 14.42 13.43 -4.00
CA CYS A 67 15.50 13.36 -3.02
C CYS A 67 16.76 12.65 -3.52
N GLY A 68 16.72 11.95 -4.66
CA GLY A 68 17.89 11.22 -5.17
C GLY A 68 17.96 9.76 -4.75
N GLY A 69 16.82 9.07 -4.76
CA GLY A 69 16.80 7.62 -5.00
C GLY A 69 16.91 6.72 -3.78
N GLY A 70 16.16 6.96 -2.71
CA GLY A 70 15.85 5.98 -1.65
C GLY A 70 14.33 5.77 -1.49
N GLY A 71 13.90 5.00 -0.50
CA GLY A 71 12.48 4.68 -0.29
C GLY A 71 11.93 5.17 1.04
N VAL A 72 10.68 5.64 1.02
CA VAL A 72 9.97 6.09 2.21
C VAL A 72 8.71 5.26 2.46
N CYS A 73 8.31 5.13 3.73
CA CYS A 73 7.06 4.45 4.09
C CYS A 73 5.83 5.30 3.70
N ALA A 74 4.65 4.67 3.71
CA ALA A 74 3.37 5.31 3.39
C ALA A 74 3.09 6.59 4.19
N ALA A 75 3.41 6.64 5.48
CA ALA A 75 3.22 7.86 6.27
C ALA A 75 4.13 9.02 5.78
N CYS A 76 5.39 8.70 5.47
CA CYS A 76 6.35 9.70 5.00
C CYS A 76 6.09 10.15 3.56
N SER A 77 5.54 9.28 2.70
CA SER A 77 5.16 9.67 1.33
C SER A 77 4.14 10.81 1.35
N VAL A 78 3.23 10.83 2.33
CA VAL A 78 2.24 11.91 2.48
C VAL A 78 2.80 13.09 3.27
N VAL A 79 3.34 12.85 4.48
CA VAL A 79 3.63 13.95 5.41
C VAL A 79 4.94 14.68 5.11
N CYS A 80 5.96 13.96 4.63
CA CYS A 80 7.29 14.53 4.41
C CYS A 80 7.60 14.73 2.92
N HIS A 81 6.96 13.96 2.04
CA HIS A 81 7.29 13.88 0.62
C HIS A 81 6.06 14.06 -0.29
N GLY A 82 4.96 14.61 0.23
CA GLY A 82 3.70 14.73 -0.52
C GLY A 82 3.77 15.60 -1.78
N GLU A 83 4.77 16.50 -1.85
CA GLU A 83 5.03 17.37 -3.00
C GLU A 83 6.22 16.88 -3.87
N HIS A 84 6.74 15.68 -3.60
CA HIS A 84 7.86 15.12 -4.35
C HIS A 84 7.38 14.18 -5.46
N GLU A 85 8.23 13.95 -6.45
CA GLU A 85 8.05 12.89 -7.42
C GLU A 85 8.30 11.54 -6.74
N LEU A 86 7.22 10.80 -6.52
CA LEU A 86 7.22 9.50 -5.86
C LEU A 86 6.84 8.40 -6.85
N VAL A 87 7.56 7.28 -6.77
CA VAL A 87 7.22 6.05 -7.49
C VAL A 87 6.78 5.00 -6.46
N GLU A 88 5.55 4.52 -6.56
CA GLU A 88 5.06 3.43 -5.72
C GLU A 88 5.75 2.11 -6.08
N LEU A 89 6.40 1.49 -5.10
CA LEU A 89 7.09 0.20 -5.25
C LEU A 89 6.31 -0.96 -4.62
N PHE A 90 5.07 -0.70 -4.20
CA PHE A 90 4.24 -1.63 -3.44
C PHE A 90 5.01 -2.16 -2.21
N HIS A 91 4.73 -3.39 -1.81
CA HIS A 91 5.37 -4.04 -0.69
C HIS A 91 6.81 -4.44 -1.03
N LYS A 92 7.77 -3.97 -0.24
CA LYS A 92 9.17 -4.40 -0.28
C LYS A 92 9.57 -5.07 1.02
N ARG A 93 10.25 -6.21 0.93
CA ARG A 93 10.82 -6.94 2.07
C ARG A 93 12.04 -6.26 2.64
N ASN A 94 12.27 -6.51 3.94
CA ASN A 94 13.50 -6.13 4.64
C ASN A 94 13.88 -4.66 4.38
N PHE A 95 12.86 -3.79 4.37
CA PHE A 95 13.04 -2.39 4.03
C PHE A 95 12.74 -1.52 5.24
N ARG A 96 13.66 -0.62 5.54
CA ARG A 96 13.52 0.40 6.59
C ARG A 96 13.37 1.76 5.93
N CYS A 97 12.39 2.55 6.35
CA CYS A 97 12.16 3.88 5.75
C CYS A 97 13.43 4.75 5.76
N ASP A 98 13.78 5.37 4.63
CA ASP A 98 14.98 6.22 4.50
C ASP A 98 14.74 7.69 4.88
N CYS A 99 13.52 8.09 5.22
CA CYS A 99 13.19 9.48 5.55
C CYS A 99 14.02 9.98 6.74
N GLY A 100 14.78 11.06 6.52
CA GLY A 100 15.72 11.60 7.50
C GLY A 100 17.01 10.78 7.65
N THR A 101 17.41 10.03 6.63
CA THR A 101 18.71 9.33 6.55
C THR A 101 19.48 9.78 5.30
N PRO A 102 20.82 9.64 5.26
CA PRO A 102 21.59 9.91 4.04
C PRO A 102 21.22 8.98 2.87
N SER A 103 20.69 7.78 3.16
CA SER A 103 20.32 6.79 2.15
C SER A 103 19.27 7.30 1.16
N LEU A 104 18.41 8.24 1.58
CA LEU A 104 17.42 8.87 0.71
C LEU A 104 18.04 9.76 -0.38
N TYR A 105 19.29 10.18 -0.19
CA TYR A 105 20.01 11.11 -1.07
C TYR A 105 21.13 10.45 -1.87
N ARG A 106 21.14 9.12 -1.95
CA ARG A 106 22.27 8.35 -2.49
C ARG A 106 22.70 8.69 -3.92
N GLU A 107 21.81 9.18 -4.77
CA GLU A 107 22.11 9.62 -6.14
C GLU A 107 22.49 11.10 -6.22
N ARG A 108 22.07 11.91 -5.23
CA ARG A 108 22.45 13.33 -5.10
C ARG A 108 23.81 13.52 -4.43
N VAL A 109 24.18 12.61 -3.53
CA VAL A 109 25.44 12.64 -2.79
C VAL A 109 26.55 11.98 -3.63
N ALA A 110 26.90 12.60 -4.76
CA ALA A 110 28.08 12.26 -5.55
C ALA A 110 29.33 13.03 -5.04
N LYS A 111 30.49 12.38 -5.14
CA LYS A 111 31.82 12.75 -4.60
C LYS A 111 32.26 14.20 -4.88
N GLY A 112 31.84 15.18 -4.08
CA GLY A 112 32.34 16.55 -4.17
C GLY A 112 31.74 17.54 -3.17
N ASP A 113 30.43 17.44 -2.91
CA ASP A 113 29.68 18.33 -2.01
C ASP A 113 29.21 17.66 -0.71
N VAL A 114 29.79 16.50 -0.39
CA VAL A 114 29.42 15.73 0.80
C VAL A 114 29.97 16.45 2.02
N THR A 115 29.07 17.00 2.86
CA THR A 115 29.43 17.38 4.22
C THR A 115 29.88 16.12 4.98
N ASP A 116 30.71 16.24 6.03
CA ASP A 116 31.15 15.07 6.84
C ASP A 116 29.99 14.18 7.36
N THR A 117 28.75 14.69 7.29
CA THR A 117 27.54 14.03 7.76
C THR A 117 26.88 13.10 6.75
N GLY A 118 27.24 13.17 5.46
CA GLY A 118 26.57 12.42 4.38
C GLY A 118 25.25 13.02 3.89
N TYR A 119 24.78 14.12 4.48
CA TYR A 119 23.58 14.84 4.04
C TYR A 119 23.91 15.97 3.07
N PRO A 120 23.05 16.21 2.06
CA PRO A 120 23.11 17.44 1.27
C PRO A 120 22.65 18.65 2.11
N PRO A 121 23.03 19.89 1.75
CA PRO A 121 22.74 21.10 2.54
C PRO A 121 21.24 21.40 2.74
N ASP A 122 20.40 20.96 1.81
CA ASP A 122 18.94 21.13 1.81
C ASP A 122 18.20 19.94 2.44
N ALA A 123 18.91 18.98 3.06
CA ALA A 123 18.27 17.87 3.76
C ALA A 123 17.41 18.37 4.93
N VAL A 124 16.28 17.70 5.15
CA VAL A 124 15.31 18.00 6.22
C VAL A 124 15.07 16.72 7.02
N PRO A 125 14.99 16.78 8.36
CA PRO A 125 14.71 15.58 9.16
C PRO A 125 13.27 15.11 8.94
N CYS A 126 13.01 13.85 9.28
CA CYS A 126 11.67 13.30 9.25
C CYS A 126 10.74 14.04 10.23
N ALA A 127 9.67 14.66 9.73
CA ALA A 127 8.74 15.44 10.54
C ALA A 127 7.95 14.58 11.53
N LEU A 128 7.70 13.31 11.19
CA LEU A 128 6.99 12.33 12.03
C LEU A 128 7.85 11.77 13.16
N ARG A 129 9.16 12.07 13.18
CA ARG A 129 10.12 11.56 14.17
C ARG A 129 10.76 12.67 15.01
N LYS A 130 10.17 13.87 15.02
CA LYS A 130 10.64 15.02 15.84
C LYS A 130 10.76 14.70 17.33
N GLY A 131 9.88 13.83 17.85
CA GLY A 131 9.88 13.40 19.24
C GLY A 131 10.93 12.34 19.60
N GLU A 132 11.62 11.77 18.63
CA GLU A 132 12.69 10.79 18.85
C GLU A 132 13.98 11.47 19.32
N LYS A 133 14.88 10.71 19.95
CA LYS A 133 16.14 11.23 20.50
C LYS A 133 16.99 11.99 19.48
N ASN A 134 16.94 11.51 18.24
CA ASN A 134 17.69 12.05 17.10
C ASN A 134 16.90 13.12 16.31
N LYS A 135 15.69 13.45 16.75
CA LYS A 135 14.81 14.47 16.16
C LYS A 135 14.54 14.25 14.66
N GLY A 136 14.48 12.99 14.23
CA GLY A 136 14.19 12.60 12.85
C GLY A 136 15.41 12.57 11.92
N TRP A 137 16.63 12.61 12.47
CA TRP A 137 17.88 12.37 11.75
C TRP A 137 18.46 11.00 12.08
N ASP A 138 19.03 10.28 11.12
CA ASP A 138 19.65 8.98 11.38
C ASP A 138 20.90 8.70 10.55
N VAL A 139 21.52 7.56 10.84
CA VAL A 139 22.60 7.02 10.02
C VAL A 139 22.03 6.33 8.77
N PRO A 140 22.85 6.06 7.74
CA PRO A 140 22.41 5.30 6.57
C PRO A 140 21.82 3.93 6.94
N ASN A 141 20.73 3.55 6.26
CA ASN A 141 20.15 2.21 6.33
C ASN A 141 20.91 1.20 5.46
N ASP A 142 20.83 -0.08 5.83
CA ASP A 142 21.33 -1.23 5.05
C ASP A 142 20.21 -1.86 4.21
N ASN A 143 19.52 -1.03 3.41
CA ASN A 143 18.48 -1.51 2.50
C ASN A 143 19.11 -1.99 1.18
N ALA A 144 18.40 -2.90 0.49
CA ALA A 144 18.70 -3.24 -0.90
C ALA A 144 17.80 -2.43 -1.84
N TYR A 145 18.37 -1.96 -2.95
CA TYR A 145 17.67 -1.12 -3.92
C TYR A 145 17.88 -1.67 -5.32
N SER A 146 16.79 -2.08 -5.96
CA SER A 146 16.75 -2.46 -7.37
C SER A 146 16.61 -1.21 -8.26
N HIS A 147 16.60 -1.42 -9.58
CA HIS A 147 16.28 -0.37 -10.55
C HIS A 147 14.84 0.15 -10.42
N ASN A 148 13.95 -0.53 -9.67
CA ASN A 148 12.60 0.00 -9.40
C ASN A 148 12.64 1.34 -8.66
N PHE A 149 13.67 1.59 -7.83
CA PHE A 149 13.85 2.87 -7.15
C PHE A 149 14.15 4.04 -8.11
N GLN A 150 14.42 3.75 -9.38
CA GLN A 150 14.61 4.74 -10.44
C GLN A 150 13.35 4.91 -11.31
N GLY A 151 12.27 4.19 -11.02
CA GLY A 151 11.07 4.14 -11.85
C GLY A 151 11.13 3.11 -12.97
N HIS A 152 12.11 2.20 -12.96
CA HIS A 152 12.22 1.15 -13.98
C HIS A 152 11.54 -0.14 -13.52
N PHE A 153 10.64 -0.69 -14.33
CA PHE A 153 9.89 -1.91 -14.02
C PHE A 153 10.03 -2.89 -15.18
N CYS A 154 10.52 -4.11 -14.92
CA CYS A 154 10.97 -5.07 -15.93
C CYS A 154 12.37 -4.78 -16.49
N VAL A 155 13.02 -5.87 -16.90
CA VAL A 155 14.39 -5.87 -17.45
C VAL A 155 14.45 -5.51 -18.94
N CYS A 156 13.30 -5.42 -19.61
CA CYS A 156 13.23 -5.08 -21.03
C CYS A 156 13.43 -3.58 -21.26
N GLU A 157 13.60 -3.18 -22.52
CA GLU A 157 13.78 -1.76 -22.86
C GLU A 157 12.55 -0.91 -22.50
N ARG A 158 11.33 -1.44 -22.74
CA ARG A 158 10.07 -0.79 -22.35
C ARG A 158 10.02 -0.52 -20.84
N GLY A 159 10.58 -1.42 -20.05
CA GLY A 159 10.59 -1.32 -18.59
C GLY A 159 11.42 -0.17 -18.05
N LYS A 160 12.41 0.32 -18.81
CA LYS A 160 13.21 1.48 -18.42
C LYS A 160 12.46 2.80 -18.55
N THR A 161 11.37 2.82 -19.32
CA THR A 161 10.51 3.98 -19.54
C THR A 161 9.07 3.64 -19.17
N TYR A 162 8.89 2.85 -18.11
CA TYR A 162 7.57 2.45 -17.63
C TYR A 162 6.77 3.68 -17.20
N ASP A 163 5.51 3.71 -17.60
CA ASP A 163 4.55 4.74 -17.23
C ASP A 163 3.21 4.06 -16.89
N PRO A 164 2.76 4.14 -15.62
CA PRO A 164 1.54 3.47 -15.18
C PRO A 164 0.26 3.97 -15.88
N GLU A 165 0.26 5.17 -16.46
CA GLU A 165 -0.91 5.70 -17.17
C GLU A 165 -1.05 5.14 -18.59
N THR A 166 0.04 4.66 -19.18
CA THR A 166 0.08 4.20 -20.58
C THR A 166 0.42 2.72 -20.73
N GLU A 167 0.82 2.03 -19.67
CA GLU A 167 1.07 0.59 -19.72
C GLU A 167 -0.24 -0.21 -19.77
N GLU A 168 -0.39 -1.02 -20.83
CA GLU A 168 -1.56 -1.89 -21.04
C GLU A 168 -1.28 -3.36 -20.72
N GLU A 169 -0.01 -3.77 -20.66
CA GLU A 169 0.37 -5.16 -20.48
C GLU A 169 0.37 -5.56 -19.00
N THR A 170 -0.17 -6.74 -18.70
CA THR A 170 -0.11 -7.32 -17.34
C THR A 170 1.34 -7.54 -16.93
N MET A 171 1.67 -7.15 -15.70
CA MET A 171 2.98 -7.40 -15.10
C MET A 171 2.86 -8.29 -13.87
N TYR A 172 3.86 -9.13 -13.65
CA TYR A 172 3.93 -10.04 -12.51
C TYR A 172 5.14 -9.70 -11.65
N GLN A 173 4.94 -9.63 -10.33
CA GLN A 173 6.03 -9.44 -9.38
C GLN A 173 6.62 -10.80 -8.98
N CYS A 174 7.95 -10.92 -9.06
CA CYS A 174 8.66 -12.10 -8.59
C CYS A 174 8.63 -12.19 -7.05
N LEU A 175 8.16 -13.31 -6.51
CA LEU A 175 8.13 -13.61 -5.08
C LEU A 175 9.52 -13.63 -4.44
N VAL A 176 10.61 -13.80 -5.19
CA VAL A 176 11.98 -13.87 -4.64
C VAL A 176 12.69 -12.52 -4.67
N CYS A 177 12.81 -11.89 -5.83
CA CYS A 177 13.54 -10.63 -5.97
C CYS A 177 12.66 -9.37 -5.91
N GLU A 178 11.32 -9.52 -5.86
CA GLU A 178 10.36 -8.41 -5.89
C GLU A 178 10.50 -7.49 -7.12
N GLU A 179 11.05 -8.03 -8.20
CA GLU A 179 11.11 -7.38 -9.50
C GLU A 179 9.82 -7.61 -10.28
N TRP A 180 9.34 -6.57 -10.95
CA TRP A 180 8.19 -6.64 -11.84
C TRP A 180 8.62 -7.05 -13.24
N LEU A 181 7.84 -7.89 -13.91
CA LEU A 181 8.13 -8.37 -15.25
C LEU A 181 6.85 -8.31 -16.08
N HIS A 182 6.94 -7.74 -17.29
CA HIS A 182 5.87 -7.85 -18.28
C HIS A 182 5.57 -9.32 -18.58
N GLU A 183 4.31 -9.64 -18.82
CA GLU A 183 3.84 -10.98 -19.19
C GLU A 183 4.67 -11.59 -20.33
N SER A 184 4.86 -10.85 -21.43
CA SER A 184 5.66 -11.21 -22.60
C SER A 184 7.16 -11.38 -22.31
N CYS A 185 7.63 -10.80 -21.22
CA CYS A 185 8.99 -10.95 -20.73
C CYS A 185 9.14 -12.17 -19.81
N THR A 186 8.10 -12.98 -19.64
CA THR A 186 8.10 -14.21 -18.84
C THR A 186 7.88 -15.43 -19.74
N SER A 187 7.84 -16.63 -19.16
CA SER A 187 7.45 -17.87 -19.83
C SER A 187 5.95 -18.18 -19.69
N PHE A 188 5.14 -17.19 -19.28
CA PHE A 188 3.70 -17.31 -19.27
C PHE A 188 3.16 -17.61 -20.67
N ASP A 189 2.15 -18.48 -20.75
CA ASP A 189 1.46 -18.78 -21.99
C ASP A 189 -0.03 -19.00 -21.71
N ALA A 190 -0.84 -18.04 -22.17
CA ALA A 190 -2.29 -18.00 -21.99
C ALA A 190 -3.02 -19.21 -22.62
N SER A 191 -2.36 -19.96 -23.50
CA SER A 191 -2.98 -21.14 -24.11
C SER A 191 -3.11 -22.28 -23.10
N VAL A 192 -2.16 -22.42 -22.17
CA VAL A 192 -2.11 -23.50 -21.17
C VAL A 192 -2.40 -23.03 -19.75
N LEU A 193 -2.12 -21.77 -19.41
CA LEU A 193 -2.24 -21.23 -18.06
C LEU A 193 -3.10 -19.96 -18.07
N ARG A 194 -4.10 -19.85 -17.19
CA ARG A 194 -4.92 -18.64 -17.08
C ARG A 194 -4.40 -17.76 -15.94
N ALA A 195 -4.57 -16.45 -16.08
CA ALA A 195 -4.14 -15.49 -15.06
C ALA A 195 -4.73 -15.76 -13.66
N GLY A 196 -5.95 -16.31 -13.58
CA GLY A 196 -6.60 -16.65 -12.30
C GLY A 196 -6.19 -18.01 -11.71
N ASP A 197 -5.30 -18.76 -12.36
CA ASP A 197 -4.86 -20.07 -11.85
C ASP A 197 -3.70 -19.93 -10.83
N PHE A 198 -3.07 -18.75 -10.70
CA PHE A 198 -1.91 -18.49 -9.85
C PHE A 198 -1.95 -17.10 -9.21
N ASP A 199 -1.34 -16.98 -8.02
CA ASP A 199 -1.26 -15.72 -7.25
C ASP A 199 0.18 -15.23 -7.07
N GLY A 200 1.17 -15.97 -7.56
CA GLY A 200 2.57 -15.62 -7.44
C GLY A 200 3.43 -16.16 -8.56
N MET A 201 4.63 -15.61 -8.71
CA MET A 201 5.60 -16.07 -9.70
C MET A 201 7.01 -16.10 -9.10
N ILE A 202 7.85 -17.05 -9.51
CA ILE A 202 9.30 -17.01 -9.34
C ILE A 202 9.93 -16.87 -10.72
N CYS A 203 10.70 -15.79 -10.91
CA CYS A 203 11.28 -15.49 -12.21
C CYS A 203 12.47 -16.39 -12.57
N HIS A 204 12.79 -16.43 -13.86
CA HIS A 204 13.92 -17.19 -14.39
C HIS A 204 15.25 -16.85 -13.73
N ALA A 205 15.55 -15.56 -13.51
CA ALA A 205 16.81 -15.16 -12.88
C ALA A 205 16.96 -15.75 -11.47
N CYS A 206 15.88 -15.75 -10.68
CA CYS A 206 15.87 -16.36 -9.36
C CYS A 206 15.97 -17.88 -9.41
N LEU A 207 15.35 -18.54 -10.39
CA LEU A 207 15.51 -19.99 -10.60
C LEU A 207 16.93 -20.40 -11.02
N GLN A 208 17.67 -19.52 -11.69
CA GLN A 208 19.05 -19.75 -12.11
C GLN A 208 20.09 -19.40 -11.03
N ALA A 209 19.68 -18.81 -9.91
CA ALA A 209 20.62 -18.47 -8.84
C ALA A 209 21.34 -19.74 -8.31
N PRO A 210 22.64 -19.66 -7.94
CA PRO A 210 23.42 -20.83 -7.52
C PRO A 210 22.78 -21.60 -6.34
N ASP A 211 22.18 -20.87 -5.40
CA ASP A 211 21.51 -21.35 -4.19
C ASP A 211 20.04 -21.74 -4.40
N ALA A 212 19.46 -21.49 -5.58
CA ALA A 212 18.06 -21.81 -5.91
C ALA A 212 17.80 -23.31 -6.18
N GLY A 213 18.65 -24.20 -5.68
CA GLY A 213 18.51 -25.66 -5.85
C GLY A 213 17.16 -26.17 -5.33
N VAL A 214 16.70 -25.64 -4.19
CA VAL A 214 15.40 -26.00 -3.62
C VAL A 214 14.24 -25.53 -4.50
N LEU A 215 14.30 -24.31 -5.06
CA LEU A 215 13.26 -23.79 -5.95
C LEU A 215 13.15 -24.63 -7.23
N ARG A 216 14.29 -24.97 -7.85
CA ARG A 216 14.34 -25.85 -9.04
C ARG A 216 13.81 -27.26 -8.76
N THR A 217 13.95 -27.74 -7.52
CA THR A 217 13.48 -29.07 -7.12
C THR A 217 11.94 -29.14 -7.08
N TYR A 218 11.27 -28.09 -6.62
CA TYR A 218 9.80 -28.05 -6.53
C TYR A 218 9.09 -27.59 -7.80
N ALA A 219 9.81 -26.95 -8.72
CA ALA A 219 9.23 -26.45 -9.95
C ALA A 219 8.70 -27.59 -10.85
N GLY A 220 7.43 -27.48 -11.25
CA GLY A 220 6.67 -28.51 -11.97
C GLY A 220 5.85 -29.46 -11.08
N THR A 221 5.96 -29.36 -9.75
CA THR A 221 5.12 -30.12 -8.81
C THR A 221 3.72 -29.50 -8.69
N ALA A 222 2.76 -30.20 -8.08
CA ALA A 222 1.40 -29.68 -7.87
C ALA A 222 1.43 -28.30 -7.15
N GLY A 223 0.79 -27.30 -7.76
CA GLY A 223 0.80 -25.90 -7.33
C GLY A 223 2.03 -25.08 -7.71
N TRP A 224 3.05 -25.71 -8.32
CA TRP A 224 4.27 -25.07 -8.84
C TRP A 224 4.28 -25.20 -10.36
N MET A 225 3.44 -24.39 -11.01
CA MET A 225 3.16 -24.46 -12.43
C MET A 225 4.36 -24.06 -13.27
N LEU A 226 4.75 -24.93 -14.19
CA LEU A 226 5.94 -24.77 -15.02
C LEU A 226 5.58 -24.94 -16.50
N PRO A 227 5.44 -23.83 -17.25
CA PRO A 227 5.38 -23.86 -18.70
C PRO A 227 6.73 -24.25 -19.29
N THR A 228 6.73 -25.21 -20.21
CA THR A 228 7.91 -25.65 -20.96
C THR A 228 7.57 -25.94 -22.41
N ALA A 229 8.58 -25.94 -23.28
CA ALA A 229 8.40 -26.33 -24.68
C ALA A 229 8.34 -27.86 -24.88
N SER A 230 8.88 -28.62 -23.92
CA SER A 230 8.93 -30.08 -23.97
C SER A 230 9.22 -30.68 -22.59
N GLY A 231 8.97 -31.98 -22.44
CA GLY A 231 9.30 -32.75 -21.25
C GLY A 231 8.61 -34.12 -21.24
N PRO A 232 8.74 -34.88 -20.15
CA PRO A 232 8.12 -36.19 -20.00
C PRO A 232 6.58 -36.12 -19.88
N GLU A 233 5.86 -37.18 -20.27
CA GLU A 233 4.38 -37.20 -20.12
C GLU A 233 3.92 -37.14 -18.66
N VAL A 234 4.74 -37.67 -17.73
CA VAL A 234 4.48 -37.66 -16.29
C VAL A 234 5.77 -37.37 -15.55
N TRP A 235 5.71 -36.49 -14.56
CA TRP A 235 6.84 -36.19 -13.68
C TRP A 235 6.35 -35.92 -12.25
N ASP A 236 7.04 -36.47 -11.25
CA ASP A 236 6.64 -36.44 -9.83
C ASP A 236 5.16 -36.83 -9.57
N GLY A 237 4.64 -37.76 -10.37
CA GLY A 237 3.23 -38.19 -10.31
C GLY A 237 2.22 -37.18 -10.89
N VAL A 238 2.68 -36.08 -11.48
CA VAL A 238 1.86 -35.08 -12.16
C VAL A 238 1.90 -35.32 -13.67
N SER A 239 0.73 -35.44 -14.30
CA SER A 239 0.60 -35.53 -15.75
C SER A 239 0.74 -34.15 -16.40
N VAL A 240 1.44 -34.10 -17.52
CA VAL A 240 1.59 -32.87 -18.31
C VAL A 240 0.30 -32.50 -19.02
N GLN A 241 -0.04 -31.21 -19.05
CA GLN A 241 -1.08 -30.67 -19.92
C GLN A 241 -0.42 -30.12 -21.18
N LYS A 242 -0.89 -30.53 -22.36
CA LYS A 242 -0.30 -30.11 -23.65
C LYS A 242 -1.30 -29.34 -24.48
N LYS A 243 -0.88 -28.19 -25.01
CA LYS A 243 -1.62 -27.44 -26.02
C LYS A 243 -0.64 -26.84 -27.02
N GLY A 244 -0.77 -27.25 -28.29
CA GLY A 244 0.21 -26.89 -29.32
C GLY A 244 1.62 -27.34 -28.94
N ASN A 245 2.57 -26.40 -28.93
CA ASN A 245 3.98 -26.65 -28.61
C ASN A 245 4.33 -26.37 -27.14
N VAL A 246 3.33 -26.20 -26.28
CA VAL A 246 3.52 -25.87 -24.86
C VAL A 246 3.04 -27.00 -23.98
N CYS A 247 3.89 -27.34 -23.01
CA CYS A 247 3.67 -28.30 -21.95
C CYS A 247 3.54 -27.54 -20.63
N LEU A 248 2.51 -27.83 -19.84
CA LEU A 248 2.33 -27.29 -18.50
C LEU A 248 2.38 -28.41 -17.47
N TYR A 249 3.29 -28.27 -16.51
CA TYR A 249 3.37 -29.14 -15.33
C TYR A 249 2.84 -28.39 -14.11
N GLY A 250 2.43 -29.11 -13.08
CA GLY A 250 2.08 -28.53 -11.78
C GLY A 250 0.70 -27.90 -11.67
N ALA A 251 -0.11 -27.90 -12.72
CA ALA A 251 -1.46 -27.32 -12.75
C ALA A 251 -2.53 -28.09 -11.94
N ALA A 252 -2.15 -29.18 -11.26
CA ALA A 252 -3.05 -29.86 -10.33
C ALA A 252 -3.09 -29.09 -8.99
N ASP A 253 -4.29 -28.78 -8.51
CA ASP A 253 -4.47 -28.13 -7.21
C ASP A 253 -3.91 -28.99 -6.08
N ALA A 254 -2.99 -28.43 -5.29
CA ALA A 254 -2.53 -29.08 -4.05
C ALA A 254 -3.69 -29.30 -3.05
N ALA A 255 -4.80 -28.55 -3.19
CA ALA A 255 -6.00 -28.66 -2.36
C ALA A 255 -6.93 -29.82 -2.76
N ALA A 256 -6.91 -30.29 -4.02
CA ALA A 256 -7.82 -31.34 -4.49
C ALA A 256 -7.58 -32.70 -3.81
N ASP A 257 -6.40 -32.93 -3.25
CA ASP A 257 -6.08 -34.14 -2.47
C ASP A 257 -6.31 -33.98 -0.94
N ALA A 258 -6.71 -32.80 -0.47
CA ALA A 258 -6.97 -32.54 0.95
C ALA A 258 -8.45 -32.71 1.35
N VAL A 259 -9.37 -32.81 0.39
CA VAL A 259 -10.83 -32.91 0.64
C VAL A 259 -11.30 -34.35 0.93
N ALA A 260 -10.39 -35.33 0.99
CA ALA A 260 -10.71 -36.71 1.39
C ALA A 260 -10.82 -36.92 2.92
N SER A 261 -10.79 -35.87 3.75
CA SER A 261 -10.99 -36.02 5.19
C SER A 261 -11.56 -34.76 5.87
N ALA A 262 -12.84 -34.49 5.64
CA ALA A 262 -13.63 -33.61 6.49
C ALA A 262 -15.08 -34.14 6.64
N SER A 263 -15.28 -35.11 7.55
CA SER A 263 -16.43 -35.23 8.48
C SER A 263 -16.38 -36.56 9.28
N PRO A 264 -16.89 -36.63 10.51
CA PRO A 264 -16.60 -37.70 11.46
C PRO A 264 -17.56 -38.90 11.33
N PRO A 265 -17.12 -40.10 11.76
CA PRO A 265 -17.91 -40.76 12.79
C PRO A 265 -17.06 -41.38 13.90
N HIS A 266 -17.62 -41.34 15.11
CA HIS A 266 -17.16 -41.98 16.33
C HIS A 266 -16.73 -43.45 16.15
N SER A 267 -15.49 -43.80 16.60
CA SER A 267 -15.10 -45.05 17.31
C SER A 267 -13.56 -45.17 17.47
N PRO A 268 -13.05 -46.00 18.41
CA PRO A 268 -11.87 -45.69 19.26
C PRO A 268 -10.49 -46.14 18.68
N PRO A 269 -9.36 -45.79 19.34
CA PRO A 269 -8.11 -45.49 18.66
C PRO A 269 -7.27 -46.75 18.39
N ALA A 270 -6.71 -46.86 17.18
CA ALA A 270 -5.67 -47.83 16.91
C ALA A 270 -4.67 -47.35 15.83
N LYS A 271 -3.41 -47.31 16.26
CA LYS A 271 -2.14 -47.34 15.50
C LYS A 271 -1.63 -46.01 14.93
N LYS A 272 -0.58 -45.51 15.59
CA LYS A 272 0.32 -44.40 15.23
C LYS A 272 0.67 -44.43 13.73
N SER A 273 0.20 -43.43 12.99
CA SER A 273 0.52 -43.24 11.57
C SER A 273 1.84 -42.48 11.39
N ARG A 274 2.56 -42.84 10.33
CA ARG A 274 3.90 -42.35 9.92
C ARG A 274 3.92 -40.82 9.80
N LYS A 275 4.58 -40.12 10.73
CA LYS A 275 4.72 -38.64 10.68
C LYS A 275 5.98 -38.14 9.95
N ASP A 276 6.84 -39.04 9.45
CA ASP A 276 8.21 -38.66 9.03
C ASP A 276 8.62 -39.08 7.60
N ALA A 277 7.67 -39.41 6.70
CA ALA A 277 8.05 -39.68 5.31
C ALA A 277 8.27 -38.37 4.55
N CYS A 278 9.48 -38.17 4.01
CA CYS A 278 9.83 -37.02 3.17
C CYS A 278 8.92 -36.96 1.94
N ARG A 279 8.35 -35.78 1.66
CA ARG A 279 7.48 -35.50 0.50
C ARG A 279 8.17 -34.67 -0.59
N ALA A 280 9.45 -34.36 -0.41
CA ALA A 280 10.19 -33.57 -1.39
C ALA A 280 10.38 -34.38 -2.68
N PRO A 281 10.34 -33.73 -3.86
CA PRO A 281 10.68 -34.37 -5.11
C PRO A 281 12.09 -34.96 -5.08
N ALA A 282 12.28 -36.12 -5.70
CA ALA A 282 13.56 -36.82 -5.69
C ALA A 282 14.64 -36.12 -6.54
N SER A 283 14.24 -35.38 -7.57
CA SER A 283 15.14 -34.64 -8.45
C SER A 283 14.41 -33.43 -9.06
N PRO A 284 15.13 -32.42 -9.59
CA PRO A 284 14.54 -31.32 -10.35
C PRO A 284 13.90 -31.76 -11.67
N HIS A 285 12.95 -30.97 -12.17
CA HIS A 285 12.33 -31.24 -13.46
C HIS A 285 13.38 -31.13 -14.60
N PRO A 286 13.45 -32.10 -15.54
CA PRO A 286 14.50 -32.13 -16.56
C PRO A 286 14.60 -30.88 -17.44
N ALA A 287 13.46 -30.23 -17.71
CA ALA A 287 13.43 -29.02 -18.52
C ALA A 287 14.16 -27.84 -17.86
N ILE A 288 14.12 -27.72 -16.52
CA ILE A 288 14.71 -26.60 -15.77
C ILE A 288 16.22 -26.66 -15.72
N VAL A 289 16.79 -27.86 -15.83
CA VAL A 289 18.23 -28.08 -15.82
C VAL A 289 18.86 -27.65 -17.15
N SER A 290 18.06 -27.44 -18.20
CA SER A 290 18.54 -26.96 -19.50
C SER A 290 18.71 -25.43 -19.50
N PRO A 291 19.93 -24.89 -19.68
CA PRO A 291 20.20 -23.46 -19.57
C PRO A 291 19.74 -22.63 -20.79
N LEU A 292 19.27 -23.28 -21.86
CA LEU A 292 19.04 -22.64 -23.16
C LEU A 292 17.67 -21.95 -23.30
N LYS A 293 16.77 -22.11 -22.32
CA LYS A 293 15.41 -21.56 -22.38
C LYS A 293 15.04 -20.84 -21.09
N ARG A 294 14.23 -19.80 -21.24
CA ARG A 294 13.61 -19.11 -20.12
C ARG A 294 12.59 -20.04 -19.46
N HIS A 295 12.62 -20.06 -18.13
CA HIS A 295 11.70 -20.80 -17.29
C HIS A 295 11.34 -19.92 -16.09
N ASP A 296 10.06 -19.69 -15.88
CA ASP A 296 9.49 -19.06 -14.70
C ASP A 296 8.51 -20.08 -14.09
N VAL A 297 8.27 -19.95 -12.79
CA VAL A 297 7.31 -20.80 -12.08
C VAL A 297 6.16 -19.94 -11.60
N PHE A 298 4.94 -20.39 -11.86
CA PHE A 298 3.71 -19.75 -11.43
C PHE A 298 3.14 -20.53 -10.24
N LEU A 299 2.79 -19.84 -9.17
CA LEU A 299 2.46 -20.44 -7.88
C LEU A 299 0.96 -20.37 -7.66
N ALA A 300 0.33 -21.54 -7.52
CA ALA A 300 -1.06 -21.61 -7.10
C ALA A 300 -1.24 -21.01 -5.69
N PRO A 301 -2.42 -20.50 -5.31
CA PRO A 301 -2.65 -19.91 -3.98
C PRO A 301 -2.17 -20.81 -2.82
N SER A 302 -2.34 -22.13 -2.97
CA SER A 302 -1.96 -23.13 -1.96
C SER A 302 -0.59 -23.80 -2.19
N PHE A 303 0.32 -23.22 -2.97
CA PHE A 303 1.60 -23.86 -3.35
C PHE A 303 2.44 -24.30 -2.15
N ARG A 304 2.34 -23.60 -1.01
CA ARG A 304 3.07 -23.92 0.23
C ARG A 304 2.65 -25.25 0.86
N ALA A 305 1.42 -25.71 0.60
CA ALA A 305 0.91 -26.97 1.16
C ALA A 305 1.66 -28.22 0.66
N ARG A 306 2.32 -28.12 -0.51
CA ARG A 306 3.13 -29.20 -1.09
C ARG A 306 4.54 -29.28 -0.48
N LEU A 307 5.02 -28.21 0.18
CA LEU A 307 6.40 -28.14 0.67
C LEU A 307 6.65 -29.17 1.79
N CYS A 308 7.70 -29.97 1.64
CA CYS A 308 8.10 -30.93 2.67
C CYS A 308 8.63 -30.18 3.91
N ARG A 309 8.09 -30.52 5.08
CA ARG A 309 8.44 -29.90 6.37
C ARG A 309 9.33 -30.79 7.27
N CYS A 310 9.97 -31.83 6.73
CA CYS A 310 10.84 -32.71 7.54
C CYS A 310 12.16 -32.01 7.91
N SER A 311 12.85 -32.54 8.92
CA SER A 311 14.13 -32.01 9.43
C SER A 311 15.23 -31.92 8.37
N ASP A 312 15.20 -32.79 7.37
CA ASP A 312 16.22 -32.85 6.33
C ASP A 312 15.98 -31.82 5.22
N CYS A 313 14.72 -31.44 4.98
CA CYS A 313 14.34 -30.48 3.94
C CYS A 313 14.29 -29.04 4.44
N ALA A 314 13.91 -28.80 5.71
CA ALA A 314 13.74 -27.45 6.24
C ALA A 314 15.00 -26.56 6.08
N PRO A 315 16.25 -27.04 6.31
CA PRO A 315 17.45 -26.21 6.16
C PRO A 315 17.70 -25.71 4.73
N ALA A 316 17.21 -26.43 3.70
CA ALA A 316 17.38 -26.02 2.31
C ALA A 316 16.62 -24.73 1.97
N TRP A 317 15.64 -24.34 2.79
CA TRP A 317 14.84 -23.13 2.62
C TRP A 317 15.43 -21.90 3.31
N ALA A 318 16.60 -22.00 3.96
CA ALA A 318 17.20 -20.88 4.69
C ALA A 318 17.44 -19.62 3.82
N ALA A 319 17.70 -19.79 2.52
CA ALA A 319 17.85 -18.68 1.58
C ALA A 319 16.50 -18.08 1.11
N TYR A 320 15.39 -18.83 1.26
CA TYR A 320 14.06 -18.46 0.79
C TYR A 320 12.97 -18.68 1.86
N PRO A 321 13.12 -18.11 3.07
CA PRO A 321 12.19 -18.34 4.17
C PRO A 321 10.76 -17.89 3.83
N TYR A 322 10.62 -16.80 3.07
CA TYR A 322 9.34 -16.23 2.61
C TYR A 322 8.64 -17.06 1.50
N VAL A 323 9.36 -17.98 0.86
CA VAL A 323 8.74 -18.99 -0.03
C VAL A 323 8.23 -20.16 0.80
N TYR A 324 9.01 -20.56 1.82
CA TYR A 324 8.68 -21.67 2.70
C TYR A 324 7.48 -21.37 3.61
N ASP A 325 7.49 -20.19 4.24
CA ASP A 325 6.42 -19.68 5.07
C ASP A 325 5.97 -18.32 4.55
N GLU A 326 4.69 -18.02 4.73
CA GLU A 326 4.16 -16.72 4.39
C GLU A 326 4.72 -15.67 5.34
N GLU A 327 5.15 -14.54 4.78
CA GLU A 327 5.72 -13.45 5.54
C GLU A 327 4.65 -12.47 5.99
N GLU A 328 4.79 -11.98 7.22
CA GLU A 328 3.93 -10.94 7.74
C GLU A 328 4.21 -9.63 6.99
N THR A 329 3.14 -9.05 6.44
CA THR A 329 3.18 -7.73 5.82
C THR A 329 2.72 -6.72 6.87
N TYR A 330 3.54 -5.71 7.14
CA TYR A 330 3.12 -4.59 7.95
C TYR A 330 2.09 -3.78 7.18
N ASP A 331 0.85 -3.88 7.63
CA ASP A 331 -0.21 -2.99 7.23
C ASP A 331 -0.33 -1.89 8.30
N PRO A 332 -0.21 -0.59 7.96
CA PRO A 332 -0.33 0.44 8.97
C PRO A 332 -1.75 0.39 9.58
N PRO A 333 -1.91 0.72 10.87
CA PRO A 333 -3.21 0.61 11.53
C PRO A 333 -4.27 1.40 10.77
N ALA A 334 -5.43 0.77 10.55
CA ALA A 334 -6.57 1.45 9.97
C ALA A 334 -6.96 2.67 10.82
N ASP A 335 -7.53 3.69 10.17
CA ASP A 335 -8.19 4.81 10.83
C ASP A 335 -9.53 4.36 11.45
N ALA A 336 -9.47 3.40 12.38
CA ALA A 336 -10.61 2.96 13.16
C ALA A 336 -10.80 3.87 14.38
N ASP A 337 -11.19 5.11 14.13
CA ASP A 337 -11.88 5.96 15.09
C ASP A 337 -13.02 6.65 14.33
N ASP A 338 -14.13 5.94 14.06
CA ASP A 338 -15.46 6.57 13.89
C ASP A 338 -16.61 5.55 13.82
N ALA A 339 -16.92 4.95 14.98
CA ALA A 339 -18.29 4.57 15.30
C ALA A 339 -18.82 5.33 16.53
N ALA A 340 -18.05 6.31 17.05
CA ALA A 340 -18.39 7.00 18.28
C ALA A 340 -18.12 8.52 18.29
N SER A 341 -17.56 9.12 17.22
CA SER A 341 -17.33 10.57 17.17
C SER A 341 -17.97 11.21 15.94
N ALA A 342 -19.29 11.14 15.88
CA ALA A 342 -20.14 11.94 14.98
C ALA A 342 -20.09 13.45 15.33
N THR A 343 -18.91 14.06 15.28
CA THR A 343 -18.74 15.52 15.29
C THR A 343 -17.77 15.91 14.17
N SER A 344 -18.37 16.33 13.07
CA SER A 344 -17.83 16.69 11.75
C SER A 344 -16.71 17.74 11.78
N GLY A 345 -15.45 17.32 11.81
CA GLY A 345 -14.37 18.28 11.56
C GLY A 345 -12.93 17.83 11.70
N SER A 346 -12.60 16.55 11.92
CA SER A 346 -11.22 16.16 12.22
C SER A 346 -10.26 16.36 11.04
N SER A 347 -10.65 16.03 9.80
CA SER A 347 -9.68 15.91 8.70
C SER A 347 -9.07 17.23 8.21
N THR A 348 -9.88 18.29 8.06
CA THR A 348 -9.42 19.64 7.68
C THR A 348 -8.86 20.41 8.88
N TYR A 349 -9.40 20.16 10.08
CA TYR A 349 -8.86 20.66 11.34
C TYR A 349 -7.45 20.13 11.57
N ASP A 350 -7.18 18.86 11.33
CA ASP A 350 -5.86 18.25 11.56
C ASP A 350 -4.81 18.81 10.59
N ARG A 351 -5.18 19.08 9.33
CA ARG A 351 -4.30 19.79 8.37
C ARG A 351 -4.05 21.23 8.80
N ALA A 352 -5.06 21.94 9.31
CA ALA A 352 -4.90 23.30 9.83
C ALA A 352 -4.05 23.34 11.12
N VAL A 353 -4.21 22.37 12.01
CA VAL A 353 -3.45 22.21 13.26
C VAL A 353 -2.01 21.83 12.97
N ALA A 354 -1.76 20.95 11.99
CA ALA A 354 -0.43 20.62 11.52
C ALA A 354 0.31 21.84 10.94
N ALA A 355 -0.39 22.68 10.16
CA ALA A 355 0.16 23.95 9.65
C ALA A 355 0.47 24.96 10.78
N LEU A 356 -0.36 25.01 11.84
CA LEU A 356 -0.13 25.87 13.01
C LEU A 356 1.02 25.38 13.92
N GLY A 357 1.43 24.10 13.79
CA GLY A 357 2.56 23.52 14.54
C GLY A 357 3.93 24.15 14.22
N HIS A 358 4.00 25.01 13.20
CA HIS A 358 5.20 25.78 12.84
C HIS A 358 5.31 27.13 13.56
N LEU A 359 4.27 27.55 14.30
CA LEU A 359 4.25 28.82 15.02
C LEU A 359 4.81 28.68 16.45
N PRO A 360 5.40 29.76 17.03
CA PRO A 360 5.71 29.80 18.45
C PRO A 360 4.49 29.47 19.30
N ARG A 361 4.67 28.60 20.30
CA ARG A 361 3.59 28.05 21.16
C ARG A 361 2.56 29.08 21.67
N PRO A 362 2.92 30.31 22.07
CA PRO A 362 1.92 31.32 22.46
C PRO A 362 1.01 31.76 21.32
N GLN A 363 1.56 31.97 20.13
CA GLN A 363 0.79 32.35 18.93
C GLN A 363 -0.08 31.18 18.46
N MET A 364 0.44 29.95 18.49
CA MET A 364 -0.36 28.76 18.17
C MET A 364 -1.61 28.65 19.07
N LEU A 365 -1.48 28.89 20.37
CA LEU A 365 -2.61 28.84 21.32
C LEU A 365 -3.62 29.96 21.09
N GLU A 366 -3.16 31.17 20.77
CA GLU A 366 -4.04 32.30 20.42
C GLU A 366 -4.77 32.06 19.09
N SER A 367 -4.07 31.54 18.08
CA SER A 367 -4.64 31.18 16.77
C SER A 367 -5.68 30.07 16.89
N LEU A 368 -5.43 29.04 17.69
CA LEU A 368 -6.39 27.96 17.94
C LEU A 368 -7.66 28.47 18.61
N ARG A 369 -7.55 29.35 19.61
CA ARG A 369 -8.72 29.95 20.27
C ARG A 369 -9.50 30.89 19.35
N ALA A 370 -8.80 31.68 18.53
CA ALA A 370 -9.43 32.58 17.56
C ALA A 370 -10.18 31.80 16.47
N TYR A 371 -9.59 30.68 16.00
CA TYR A 371 -10.23 29.79 15.03
C TYR A 371 -11.46 29.10 15.61
N GLN A 372 -11.36 28.53 16.82
CA GLN A 372 -12.52 27.93 17.51
C GLN A 372 -13.65 28.95 17.69
N GLY A 373 -13.33 30.18 18.10
CA GLY A 373 -14.32 31.25 18.22
C GLY A 373 -14.97 31.63 16.88
N LEU A 374 -14.20 31.71 15.80
CA LEU A 374 -14.72 32.00 14.45
C LEU A 374 -15.64 30.88 13.95
N ARG A 375 -15.24 29.62 14.16
CA ARG A 375 -16.02 28.43 13.80
C ARG A 375 -17.35 28.42 14.51
N ASP A 376 -17.33 28.56 15.84
CA ASP A 376 -18.55 28.51 16.65
C ASP A 376 -19.50 29.66 16.29
N ALA A 377 -18.95 30.86 16.03
CA ALA A 377 -19.75 32.00 15.58
C ALA A 377 -20.35 31.80 14.18
N LEU A 378 -19.59 31.21 13.24
CA LEU A 378 -20.09 30.89 11.90
C LEU A 378 -21.19 29.83 11.98
N TYR A 379 -21.02 28.82 12.83
CA TYR A 379 -22.03 27.80 13.08
C TYR A 379 -23.33 28.39 13.65
N GLU A 380 -23.24 29.26 14.66
CA GLU A 380 -24.41 29.97 15.20
C GLU A 380 -25.09 30.88 14.17
N HIS A 381 -24.31 31.50 13.27
CA HIS A 381 -24.86 32.34 12.20
C HIS A 381 -25.62 31.53 11.14
N LEU A 382 -25.15 30.31 10.85
CA LEU A 382 -25.74 29.43 9.84
C LEU A 382 -26.86 28.52 10.39
N ARG A 383 -26.88 28.24 11.71
CA ARG A 383 -27.89 27.40 12.37
C ARG A 383 -29.33 27.79 12.02
N PRO A 384 -29.74 29.08 12.01
CA PRO A 384 -31.12 29.45 11.70
C PRO A 384 -31.49 29.17 10.24
N PHE A 385 -30.53 29.15 9.32
CA PHE A 385 -30.76 28.76 7.92
C PHE A 385 -30.97 27.25 7.81
N ALA A 386 -30.19 26.46 8.56
CA ALA A 386 -30.35 25.02 8.64
C ALA A 386 -31.70 24.61 9.26
N GLU A 387 -32.11 25.23 10.37
CA GLU A 387 -33.38 24.95 11.05
C GLU A 387 -34.62 25.30 10.19
N ARG A 388 -34.49 26.27 9.28
CA ARG A 388 -35.57 26.71 8.39
C ARG A 388 -35.50 26.13 6.97
N HIS A 389 -34.49 25.30 6.67
CA HIS A 389 -34.20 24.81 5.32
C HIS A 389 -34.11 25.95 4.29
N GLU A 390 -33.54 27.09 4.70
CA GLU A 390 -33.36 28.26 3.85
C GLU A 390 -32.01 28.23 3.13
N LEU A 391 -31.99 28.74 1.89
CA LEU A 391 -30.76 28.85 1.10
C LEU A 391 -29.80 29.86 1.72
N VAL A 392 -28.53 29.46 1.84
CA VAL A 392 -27.45 30.36 2.27
C VAL A 392 -26.91 31.07 1.02
N SER A 393 -27.21 32.36 0.89
CA SER A 393 -26.69 33.18 -0.19
C SER A 393 -25.27 33.67 0.09
N GLU A 394 -24.53 34.02 -0.97
CA GLU A 394 -23.20 34.63 -0.84
C GLU A 394 -23.24 35.90 0.03
N GLU A 395 -24.32 36.67 -0.07
CA GLU A 395 -24.51 37.90 0.72
C GLU A 395 -24.66 37.60 2.21
N ALA A 396 -25.25 36.46 2.60
CA ALA A 396 -25.39 36.04 4.00
C ALA A 396 -24.04 35.67 4.62
N VAL A 397 -23.15 35.05 3.84
CA VAL A 397 -21.77 34.73 4.25
C VAL A 397 -20.92 36.00 4.31
N ARG A 398 -21.01 36.87 3.30
CA ARG A 398 -20.32 38.17 3.31
C ARG A 398 -20.79 39.05 4.46
N ALA A 399 -22.08 39.00 4.83
CA ALA A 399 -22.62 39.73 5.97
C ALA A 399 -21.99 39.27 7.30
N PHE A 400 -21.84 37.95 7.51
CA PHE A 400 -21.15 37.41 8.68
C PHE A 400 -19.72 37.94 8.83
N PHE A 401 -18.92 37.87 7.75
CA PHE A 401 -17.53 38.34 7.81
C PHE A 401 -17.43 39.85 8.02
N ARG A 402 -18.34 40.66 7.43
CA ARG A 402 -18.42 42.10 7.70
C ARG A 402 -18.77 42.39 9.16
N GLU A 403 -19.66 41.61 9.78
CA GLU A 403 -20.02 41.75 11.18
C GLU A 403 -18.87 41.37 12.12
N GLN A 404 -18.14 40.29 11.82
CA GLN A 404 -16.94 39.88 12.57
C GLN A 404 -15.80 40.91 12.48
N GLU A 405 -15.58 41.50 11.30
CA GLU A 405 -14.60 42.58 11.13
C GLU A 405 -15.00 43.84 11.90
N ALA A 406 -16.28 44.21 11.90
CA ALA A 406 -16.80 45.34 12.65
C ALA A 406 -16.67 45.13 14.17
N GLN A 407 -16.94 43.92 14.67
CA GLN A 407 -16.75 43.57 16.09
C GLN A 407 -15.28 43.67 16.52
N ARG A 408 -14.34 43.24 15.66
CA ARG A 408 -12.89 43.36 15.90
C ARG A 408 -12.36 44.79 15.87
N GLN A 409 -13.03 45.71 15.18
CA GLN A 409 -12.63 47.13 15.07
C GLN A 409 -13.27 48.04 16.13
N SER A 410 -14.24 47.54 16.90
CA SER A 410 -14.83 48.29 18.01
C SER A 410 -13.89 48.30 19.23
N PRO A 411 -13.44 49.48 19.74
CA PRO A 411 -12.53 49.52 20.88
C PRO A 411 -13.27 49.10 22.14
N THR A 412 -12.84 48.00 22.75
CA THR A 412 -13.25 47.62 24.10
C THR A 412 -12.88 48.74 25.07
N LYS A 413 -13.91 49.40 25.64
CA LYS A 413 -13.73 50.26 26.82
C LYS A 413 -13.10 49.40 27.92
N ALA A 414 -11.84 49.67 28.24
CA ALA A 414 -11.16 49.10 29.38
C ALA A 414 -11.97 49.42 30.66
N SER A 415 -12.55 48.40 31.27
CA SER A 415 -13.02 48.48 32.66
C SER A 415 -11.80 48.36 33.57
N ARG A 416 -11.68 49.32 34.48
CA ARG A 416 -10.79 49.29 35.65
C ARG A 416 -11.07 48.11 36.56
#